data_AF-A0A3M1C8X9-F1
#
_entry.id   AF-A0A3M1C8X9-F1
#
_cell.length_a   1.000
_cell.length_b   1.000
_cell.length_c   1.000
_cell.angle_alpha   90.00
_cell.angle_beta   90.00
_cell.angle_gamma   90.00
#
_symmetry.space_group_name_H-M   'P 1'
#
loop_
_entity.id
_entity.type
_entity.pdbx_description
1 polymer ?
#
loop_
_entity_poly.entity_id
_entity_poly.type
_entity_poly.pdbx_seq_one_letter_code
_entity_poly.pdbx_strand_id
1 'polypeptide(L)'
;MFLLFLFSPLVHSQNLNNKQRRLSLINLQKTLTGQELLSPFHSFEDAIAHITFGDTPSNRLYVLLTEKEEGVEGRLRLNGHLLAASPVYNSWILAMSMVEHHIYLILKKHGLSHLPYRFPEYSQWSFILAMRHWEELGHPNQYDYAKHPSAPIRKFPLSLQASVTFWDSLWHKDLRSFLKAVKKRHLDLGFDSITLSQYIFQAPPQKAAAARELRKAFQDLVFDECQRRTPNQCVRP
;
A
#
# COMPACT_ATOMS: atom_id res chain seq x y z
N MET A 1 35.02 -16.28 34.05
CA MET A 1 34.85 -16.49 32.60
C MET A 1 33.43 -16.07 32.24
N PHE A 2 33.24 -14.83 31.78
CA PHE A 2 31.93 -14.34 31.33
C PHE A 2 31.77 -14.66 29.84
N LEU A 3 30.90 -15.61 29.53
CA LEU A 3 30.45 -15.88 28.16
C LEU A 3 29.54 -14.72 27.73
N LEU A 4 30.13 -13.73 27.05
CA LEU A 4 29.39 -12.75 26.27
C LEU A 4 28.74 -13.48 25.09
N PHE A 5 27.45 -13.80 25.23
CA PHE A 5 26.62 -14.18 24.10
C PHE A 5 26.52 -12.96 23.16
N LEU A 6 27.42 -12.91 22.19
CA LEU A 6 27.28 -12.07 21.00
C LEU A 6 26.06 -12.57 20.24
N PHE A 7 24.87 -12.06 20.58
CA PHE A 7 23.71 -12.22 19.73
C PHE A 7 24.06 -11.62 18.37
N SER A 8 24.13 -12.47 17.35
CA SER A 8 24.51 -12.02 16.02
C SER A 8 23.51 -10.96 15.54
N PRO A 9 23.98 -9.83 14.99
CA PRO A 9 23.10 -8.75 14.51
C PRO A 9 22.10 -9.25 13.45
N LEU A 10 22.45 -10.33 12.72
CA LEU A 10 21.55 -11.01 11.80
C LEU A 10 20.30 -11.58 12.47
N VAL A 11 20.43 -12.29 13.60
CA VAL A 11 19.29 -12.90 14.31
C VAL A 11 18.39 -11.82 14.91
N HIS A 12 18.96 -10.70 15.39
CA HIS A 12 18.19 -9.56 15.88
C HIS A 12 17.39 -8.87 14.76
N SER A 13 18.01 -8.63 13.60
CA SER A 13 17.35 -8.00 12.45
C SER A 13 16.20 -8.84 11.87
N GLN A 14 16.38 -10.16 11.76
CA GLN A 14 15.33 -11.08 11.32
C GLN A 14 14.15 -11.14 12.30
N ASN A 15 14.44 -11.11 13.61
CA ASN A 15 13.40 -11.06 14.64
C ASN A 15 12.60 -9.76 14.62
N LEU A 16 13.25 -8.61 14.41
CA LEU A 16 12.56 -7.32 14.28
C LEU A 16 11.66 -7.28 13.05
N ASN A 17 12.17 -7.74 11.89
CA ASN A 17 11.39 -7.83 10.66
C ASN A 17 10.15 -8.71 10.84
N ASN A 18 10.31 -9.89 11.44
CA ASN A 18 9.19 -10.80 11.75
C ASN A 18 8.15 -10.15 12.67
N LYS A 19 8.60 -9.51 13.74
CA LYS A 19 7.72 -8.83 14.69
C LYS A 19 6.94 -7.70 14.03
N GLN A 20 7.61 -6.85 13.25
CA GLN A 20 6.96 -5.73 12.55
C GLN A 20 5.93 -6.21 11.53
N ARG A 21 6.25 -7.24 10.73
CA ARG A 21 5.30 -7.85 9.78
C ARG A 21 4.05 -8.36 10.49
N ARG A 22 4.22 -9.15 11.54
CA ARG A 22 3.11 -9.74 12.32
C ARG A 22 2.21 -8.66 12.93
N LEU A 23 2.79 -7.68 13.60
CA LEU A 23 2.01 -6.61 14.25
C LEU A 23 1.26 -5.75 13.22
N SER A 24 1.87 -5.47 12.08
CA SER A 24 1.23 -4.70 11.00
C SER A 24 0.05 -5.46 10.39
N LEU A 25 0.21 -6.77 10.16
CA LEU A 25 -0.87 -7.63 9.69
C LEU A 25 -2.01 -7.77 10.71
N ILE A 26 -1.69 -7.90 12.00
CA ILE A 26 -2.70 -7.92 13.06
C ILE A 26 -3.53 -6.63 13.05
N ASN A 27 -2.91 -5.48 12.86
CA ASN A 27 -3.65 -4.22 12.74
C ASN A 27 -4.51 -4.19 11.46
N LEU A 28 -4.03 -4.73 10.35
CA LEU A 28 -4.82 -4.86 9.13
C LEU A 28 -6.09 -5.71 9.37
N GLN A 29 -5.96 -6.85 10.04
CA GLN A 29 -7.08 -7.76 10.37
C GLN A 29 -8.16 -7.14 11.26
N LYS A 30 -7.87 -6.06 12.00
CA LYS A 30 -8.85 -5.40 12.88
C LYS A 30 -9.93 -4.62 12.12
N THR A 31 -9.76 -4.44 10.82
CA THR A 31 -10.63 -3.61 9.97
C THR A 31 -11.31 -4.46 8.92
N LEU A 32 -12.53 -4.09 8.52
CA LEU A 32 -13.24 -4.71 7.41
C LEU A 32 -12.46 -4.54 6.12
N THR A 33 -11.99 -3.32 5.82
CA THR A 33 -11.15 -3.07 4.64
C THR A 33 -9.90 -3.94 4.63
N GLY A 34 -9.25 -4.10 5.78
CA GLY A 34 -8.05 -4.94 5.88
C GLY A 34 -8.34 -6.43 5.79
N GLN A 35 -9.49 -6.91 6.27
CA GLN A 35 -9.93 -8.30 6.08
C GLN A 35 -10.20 -8.59 4.60
N GLU A 36 -10.85 -7.68 3.88
CA GLU A 36 -11.07 -7.79 2.43
C GLU A 36 -9.75 -7.89 1.67
N LEU A 37 -8.78 -7.02 2.01
CA LEU A 37 -7.44 -7.03 1.41
C LEU A 37 -6.64 -8.31 1.73
N LEU A 38 -6.96 -8.99 2.82
CA LEU A 38 -6.32 -10.24 3.23
C LEU A 38 -7.04 -11.49 2.69
N SER A 39 -8.28 -11.35 2.22
CA SER A 39 -9.08 -12.46 1.71
C SER A 39 -8.44 -13.30 0.60
N PRO A 40 -7.52 -12.77 -0.25
CA PRO A 40 -6.88 -13.60 -1.25
C PRO A 40 -5.78 -14.53 -0.69
N PHE A 41 -5.29 -14.30 0.53
CA PHE A 41 -4.29 -15.16 1.16
C PHE A 41 -4.97 -16.35 1.83
N HIS A 42 -4.36 -17.53 1.72
CA HIS A 42 -4.93 -18.76 2.28
C HIS A 42 -4.88 -18.79 3.81
N SER A 43 -3.91 -18.09 4.41
CA SER A 43 -3.74 -18.02 5.86
C SER A 43 -2.96 -16.77 6.29
N PHE A 44 -2.92 -16.52 7.59
CA PHE A 44 -2.08 -15.45 8.15
C PHE A 44 -0.58 -15.68 7.88
N GLU A 45 -0.11 -16.93 7.97
CA GLU A 45 1.30 -17.27 7.69
C GLU A 45 1.62 -17.14 6.19
N ASP A 46 0.66 -17.45 5.34
CA ASP A 46 0.74 -17.21 3.91
C ASP A 46 0.91 -15.71 3.61
N ALA A 47 0.10 -14.85 4.24
CA ALA A 47 0.27 -13.39 4.14
C ALA A 47 1.64 -12.91 4.63
N ILE A 48 2.17 -13.49 5.73
CA ILE A 48 3.51 -13.16 6.24
C ILE A 48 4.60 -13.55 5.24
N ALA A 49 4.50 -14.72 4.62
CA ALA A 49 5.49 -15.23 3.68
C ALA A 49 5.61 -14.32 2.44
N HIS A 50 4.49 -13.72 2.03
CA HIS A 50 4.43 -12.82 0.89
C HIS A 50 4.93 -11.40 1.19
N ILE A 51 5.02 -10.98 2.45
CA ILE A 51 5.46 -9.63 2.84
C ILE A 51 6.89 -9.67 3.33
N THR A 52 7.77 -8.81 2.82
CA THR A 52 9.15 -8.70 3.28
C THR A 52 9.55 -7.24 3.49
N PHE A 53 10.48 -6.97 4.40
CA PHE A 53 11.19 -5.69 4.46
C PHE A 53 12.55 -5.87 3.80
N GLY A 54 13.00 -4.89 3.04
CA GLY A 54 14.37 -4.91 2.54
C GLY A 54 14.88 -3.53 2.14
N ASP A 55 16.20 -3.43 2.01
CA ASP A 55 16.86 -2.20 1.61
C ASP A 55 16.53 -1.93 0.15
N THR A 56 15.79 -0.87 -0.10
CA THR A 56 15.52 -0.39 -1.45
C THR A 56 16.26 0.93 -1.61
N PRO A 57 17.06 1.12 -2.67
CA PRO A 57 17.83 2.36 -2.87
C PRO A 57 16.94 3.57 -3.17
N SER A 58 15.61 3.40 -3.17
CA SER A 58 14.66 4.45 -3.48
C SER A 58 14.08 5.04 -2.19
N ASN A 59 14.12 6.36 -2.07
CA ASN A 59 13.36 7.16 -1.09
C ASN A 59 11.82 7.06 -1.29
N ARG A 60 11.36 6.04 -2.00
CA ARG A 60 9.99 5.91 -2.48
C ARG A 60 9.20 5.08 -1.47
N LEU A 61 8.07 5.64 -1.05
CA LEU A 61 6.98 4.97 -0.32
C LEU A 61 6.28 3.94 -1.23
N TYR A 62 7.01 2.98 -1.79
CA TYR A 62 6.42 2.01 -2.72
C TYR A 62 6.99 0.62 -2.56
N VAL A 63 6.11 -0.31 -2.91
CA VAL A 63 6.33 -1.74 -2.91
C VAL A 63 6.80 -2.23 -4.27
N LEU A 64 7.78 -3.14 -4.21
CA LEU A 64 8.22 -3.93 -5.34
C LEU A 64 7.57 -5.31 -5.23
N LEU A 65 6.84 -5.71 -6.29
CA LEU A 65 6.61 -7.11 -6.58
C LEU A 65 7.92 -7.69 -7.08
N THR A 66 8.43 -8.74 -6.43
CA THR A 66 9.59 -9.49 -6.95
C THR A 66 9.08 -10.86 -7.41
N GLU A 67 9.18 -11.13 -8.71
CA GLU A 67 8.93 -12.47 -9.27
C GLU A 67 10.17 -13.35 -9.06
N LYS A 68 9.98 -14.66 -8.90
CA LYS A 68 11.07 -15.65 -8.96
C LYS A 68 10.92 -16.50 -10.24
N GLU A 69 12.05 -16.94 -10.79
CA GLU A 69 12.16 -17.64 -12.08
C GLU A 69 11.42 -18.99 -12.14
N GLU A 70 11.12 -19.64 -11.01
CA GLU A 70 10.51 -20.99 -10.96
C GLU A 70 9.00 -20.98 -10.66
N GLY A 71 8.38 -19.81 -10.57
CA GLY A 71 6.96 -19.68 -10.26
C GLY A 71 6.62 -18.29 -9.78
N VAL A 72 5.52 -17.75 -10.29
CA VAL A 72 5.09 -16.38 -9.96
C VAL A 72 4.44 -16.38 -8.58
N GLU A 73 5.25 -16.19 -7.54
CA GLU A 73 4.80 -15.86 -6.18
C GLU A 73 4.91 -14.34 -6.01
N GLY A 74 3.78 -13.63 -6.00
CA GLY A 74 3.76 -12.16 -5.93
C GLY A 74 4.15 -11.66 -4.53
N ARG A 75 5.43 -11.35 -4.31
CA ARG A 75 5.93 -10.88 -3.00
C ARG A 75 5.89 -9.37 -2.87
N LEU A 76 5.31 -8.86 -1.79
CA LEU A 76 5.31 -7.45 -1.41
C LEU A 76 6.58 -7.11 -0.62
N ARG A 77 7.43 -6.21 -1.14
CA ARG A 77 8.61 -5.68 -0.42
C ARG A 77 8.41 -4.24 0.07
N LEU A 78 8.51 -4.03 1.39
CA LEU A 78 8.51 -2.73 2.06
C LEU A 78 9.92 -2.16 2.23
N ASN A 79 10.05 -0.83 2.27
CA ASN A 79 11.30 -0.14 2.55
C ASN A 79 11.79 -0.42 3.99
N GLY A 80 13.05 -0.86 4.14
CA GLY A 80 13.66 -1.16 5.44
C GLY A 80 13.65 -0.02 6.45
N HIS A 81 13.63 1.24 6.02
CA HIS A 81 13.51 2.40 6.95
C HIS A 81 12.19 2.40 7.74
N LEU A 82 11.16 1.69 7.25
CA LEU A 82 9.86 1.55 7.94
C LEU A 82 9.92 0.59 9.14
N LEU A 83 11.01 -0.13 9.35
CA LEU A 83 11.19 -0.98 10.54
C LEU A 83 11.15 -0.19 11.85
N ALA A 84 11.51 1.10 11.79
CA ALA A 84 11.44 2.03 12.92
C ALA A 84 10.07 2.72 13.06
N ALA A 85 9.17 2.55 12.09
CA ALA A 85 7.82 3.10 12.17
C ALA A 85 6.92 2.23 13.06
N SER A 86 5.80 2.80 13.52
CA SER A 86 4.84 2.03 14.30
C SER A 86 4.17 0.94 13.43
N PRO A 87 3.73 -0.17 14.05
CA PRO A 87 2.97 -1.19 13.32
C PRO A 87 1.64 -0.70 12.75
N VAL A 88 1.03 0.35 13.30
CA VAL A 88 -0.21 0.94 12.78
C VAL A 88 0.06 1.70 11.49
N TYR A 89 1.16 2.46 11.45
CA TYR A 89 1.55 3.13 10.21
C TYR A 89 1.94 2.11 9.13
N ASN A 90 2.67 1.07 9.54
CA ASN A 90 3.06 0.00 8.63
C ASN A 90 1.83 -0.77 8.10
N SER A 91 0.75 -0.93 8.87
CA SER A 91 -0.50 -1.53 8.36
C SER A 91 -1.18 -0.65 7.30
N TRP A 92 -1.14 0.68 7.44
CA TRP A 92 -1.61 1.60 6.40
C TRP A 92 -0.79 1.49 5.10
N ILE A 93 0.54 1.42 5.20
CA ILE A 93 1.41 1.16 4.05
C ILE A 93 1.09 -0.20 3.43
N LEU A 94 0.88 -1.23 4.24
CA LEU A 94 0.48 -2.55 3.76
C LEU A 94 -0.85 -2.51 3.02
N ALA A 95 -1.85 -1.79 3.51
CA ALA A 95 -3.15 -1.66 2.85
C ALA A 95 -3.01 -1.10 1.42
N MET A 96 -2.17 -0.08 1.22
CA MET A 96 -1.84 0.41 -0.13
C MET A 96 -1.19 -0.66 -1.01
N SER A 97 -0.35 -1.49 -0.40
CA SER A 97 0.47 -2.51 -1.07
C SER A 97 -0.34 -3.72 -1.50
N MET A 98 -1.40 -4.07 -0.76
CA MET A 98 -2.28 -5.20 -1.10
C MET A 98 -3.02 -5.00 -2.43
N VAL A 99 -3.17 -3.75 -2.88
CA VAL A 99 -3.71 -3.46 -4.22
C VAL A 99 -2.85 -4.06 -5.32
N GLU A 100 -1.52 -4.07 -5.18
CA GLU A 100 -0.62 -4.69 -6.16
C GLU A 100 -0.87 -6.21 -6.26
N HIS A 101 -1.17 -6.86 -5.12
CA HIS A 101 -1.55 -8.27 -5.11
C HIS A 101 -2.91 -8.50 -5.78
N HIS A 102 -3.92 -7.65 -5.52
CA HIS A 102 -5.20 -7.72 -6.20
C HIS A 102 -5.08 -7.53 -7.72
N ILE A 103 -4.26 -6.56 -8.15
CA ILE A 103 -3.94 -6.34 -9.56
C ILE A 103 -3.31 -7.61 -10.14
N TYR A 104 -2.31 -8.17 -9.46
CA TYR A 104 -1.66 -9.41 -9.88
C TYR A 104 -2.66 -10.55 -10.11
N LEU A 105 -3.60 -10.78 -9.18
CA LEU A 105 -4.62 -11.82 -9.32
C LEU A 105 -5.52 -11.60 -10.54
N ILE A 106 -5.92 -10.36 -10.81
CA ILE A 106 -6.68 -10.01 -12.02
C ILE A 106 -5.82 -10.29 -13.27
N LEU A 107 -4.54 -9.90 -13.29
CA LEU A 107 -3.67 -10.16 -14.43
C LEU A 107 -3.46 -11.66 -14.68
N LYS A 108 -3.23 -12.43 -13.62
CA LYS A 108 -3.06 -13.89 -13.68
C LYS A 108 -4.28 -14.59 -14.28
N LYS A 109 -5.49 -14.15 -13.91
CA LYS A 109 -6.76 -14.64 -14.49
C LYS A 109 -6.83 -14.46 -16.01
N HIS A 110 -6.14 -13.47 -16.56
CA HIS A 110 -6.04 -13.20 -18.02
C HIS A 110 -4.76 -13.73 -18.68
N GLY A 111 -3.97 -14.54 -17.96
CA GLY A 111 -2.72 -15.09 -18.47
C GLY A 111 -1.60 -14.05 -18.65
N LEU A 112 -1.65 -12.95 -17.88
CA LEU A 112 -0.64 -11.90 -17.90
C LEU A 112 0.15 -11.90 -16.59
N SER A 113 1.47 -11.67 -16.67
CA SER A 113 2.33 -11.49 -15.50
C SER A 113 2.33 -10.04 -15.00
N HIS A 114 2.33 -9.06 -15.91
CA HIS A 114 2.30 -7.64 -15.58
C HIS A 114 1.70 -6.79 -16.71
N LEU A 115 1.24 -5.58 -16.36
CA LEU A 115 0.97 -4.53 -17.34
C LEU A 115 2.20 -3.61 -17.45
N PRO A 116 2.50 -3.08 -18.65
CA PRO A 116 3.78 -2.43 -18.91
C PRO A 116 3.99 -1.09 -18.18
N TYR A 117 2.99 -0.52 -17.52
CA TYR A 117 3.10 0.75 -16.79
C TYR A 117 2.17 0.78 -15.57
N ARG A 118 2.59 1.48 -14.50
CA ARG A 118 1.76 1.72 -13.30
C ARG A 118 0.87 2.93 -13.57
N PHE A 119 -0.44 2.73 -13.67
CA PHE A 119 -1.39 3.80 -13.98
C PHE A 119 -1.69 4.69 -12.75
N PRO A 120 -2.06 5.97 -12.93
CA PRO A 120 -2.51 6.84 -11.84
C PRO A 120 -3.65 6.24 -11.01
N GLU A 121 -4.57 5.52 -11.65
CA GLU A 121 -5.70 4.83 -11.01
C GLU A 121 -5.24 3.81 -9.97
N TYR A 122 -4.07 3.17 -10.15
CA TYR A 122 -3.53 2.24 -9.16
C TYR A 122 -3.14 2.99 -7.89
N SER A 123 -2.47 4.13 -8.03
CA SER A 123 -2.13 4.95 -6.86
C SER A 123 -3.41 5.44 -6.17
N GLN A 124 -4.40 5.90 -6.93
CA GLN A 124 -5.68 6.32 -6.37
C GLN A 124 -6.40 5.20 -5.62
N TRP A 125 -6.43 3.99 -6.18
CA TRP A 125 -6.98 2.80 -5.53
C TRP A 125 -6.27 2.50 -4.21
N SER A 126 -4.94 2.38 -4.23
CA SER A 126 -4.13 2.15 -3.03
C SER A 126 -4.43 3.16 -1.93
N PHE A 127 -4.45 4.45 -2.27
CA PHE A 127 -4.72 5.53 -1.32
C PHE A 127 -6.14 5.49 -0.74
N ILE A 128 -7.17 5.21 -1.55
CA ILE A 128 -8.56 5.08 -1.05
C ILE A 128 -8.65 3.96 0.00
N LEU A 129 -8.17 2.76 -0.32
CA LEU A 129 -8.30 1.62 0.59
C LEU A 129 -7.49 1.81 1.86
N ALA A 130 -6.31 2.39 1.76
CA ALA A 130 -5.50 2.68 2.93
C ALA A 130 -6.18 3.73 3.84
N MET A 131 -6.81 4.75 3.27
CA MET A 131 -7.57 5.72 4.08
C MET A 131 -8.80 5.11 4.75
N ARG A 132 -9.55 4.22 4.08
CA ARG A 132 -10.65 3.46 4.71
C ARG A 132 -10.16 2.62 5.88
N HIS A 133 -9.10 1.85 5.67
CA HIS A 133 -8.45 1.08 6.72
C HIS A 133 -8.07 1.97 7.92
N TRP A 134 -7.55 3.17 7.67
CA TRP A 134 -7.17 4.09 8.75
C TRP A 134 -8.39 4.61 9.52
N GLU A 135 -9.43 5.06 8.83
CA GLU A 135 -10.66 5.52 9.49
C GLU A 135 -11.25 4.44 10.40
N GLU A 136 -11.25 3.19 9.96
CA GLU A 136 -11.75 2.05 10.74
C GLU A 136 -10.90 1.74 11.99
N LEU A 137 -9.59 1.99 11.94
CA LEU A 137 -8.70 1.81 13.11
C LEU A 137 -8.83 2.92 14.17
N GLY A 138 -9.47 4.04 13.82
CA GLY A 138 -9.42 5.28 14.60
C GLY A 138 -8.24 6.15 14.20
N HIS A 139 -8.47 7.46 14.16
CA HIS A 139 -7.53 8.49 13.68
C HIS A 139 -6.08 8.29 14.15
N PRO A 140 -5.08 8.75 13.38
CA PRO A 140 -3.67 8.58 13.71
C PRO A 140 -3.37 8.97 15.17
N ASN A 141 -3.10 7.97 16.01
CA ASN A 141 -2.64 8.19 17.36
C ASN A 141 -1.26 8.87 17.26
N GLN A 142 -1.25 10.18 17.50
CA GLN A 142 -0.08 11.07 17.47
C GLN A 142 1.02 10.67 18.48
N TYR A 143 0.77 9.67 19.31
CA TYR A 143 1.47 9.44 20.56
C TYR A 143 2.82 8.72 20.46
N ASP A 144 3.12 8.03 19.35
CA ASP A 144 4.33 7.20 19.25
C ASP A 144 5.51 7.82 18.48
N TYR A 145 5.36 9.03 17.92
CA TYR A 145 6.30 9.49 16.89
C TYR A 145 7.24 10.61 17.32
N ALA A 146 6.97 11.34 18.41
CA ALA A 146 7.65 12.62 18.67
C ALA A 146 8.57 12.68 19.91
N LYS A 147 8.75 11.59 20.66
CA LYS A 147 9.41 11.65 22.00
C LYS A 147 10.85 11.14 22.04
N HIS A 148 11.56 11.10 20.91
CA HIS A 148 12.98 10.76 20.93
C HIS A 148 13.83 12.00 21.27
N PRO A 149 14.79 11.95 22.22
CA PRO A 149 15.57 13.12 22.64
C PRO A 149 16.50 13.67 21.53
N SER A 150 16.95 12.81 20.61
CA SER A 150 17.83 13.18 19.48
C SER A 150 17.07 13.77 18.28
N ALA A 151 17.46 14.97 17.84
CA ALA A 151 16.84 15.69 16.73
C ALA A 151 16.98 15.02 15.34
N PRO A 152 18.14 14.43 14.96
CA PRO A 152 18.26 13.65 13.73
C PRO A 152 17.28 12.48 13.66
N ILE A 153 17.06 11.80 14.80
CA ILE A 153 16.14 10.66 14.89
C ILE A 153 14.68 11.12 14.83
N ARG A 154 14.36 12.34 15.31
CA ARG A 154 13.02 12.95 15.18
C ARG A 154 12.66 13.37 13.75
N LYS A 155 13.64 13.59 12.86
CA LYS A 155 13.38 14.14 11.51
C LYS A 155 12.47 13.24 10.68
N PHE A 156 12.70 11.93 10.69
CA PHE A 156 11.89 10.98 9.94
C PHE A 156 10.45 10.89 10.48
N PRO A 157 10.21 10.67 11.79
CA PRO A 157 8.87 10.69 12.37
C PRO A 157 8.10 12.01 12.16
N LEU A 158 8.75 13.17 12.25
CA LEU A 158 8.10 14.46 11.99
C LEU A 158 7.68 14.60 10.52
N SER A 159 8.54 14.19 9.59
CA SER A 159 8.19 14.18 8.16
C SER A 159 7.04 13.21 7.86
N LEU A 160 6.99 12.09 8.59
CA LEU A 160 5.93 11.10 8.52
C LEU A 160 4.60 11.69 8.99
N GLN A 161 4.59 12.29 10.17
CA GLN A 161 3.41 12.94 10.74
C GLN A 161 2.86 14.02 9.80
N ALA A 162 3.72 14.89 9.28
CA ALA A 162 3.31 15.93 8.33
C ALA A 162 2.67 15.33 7.06
N SER A 163 3.26 14.27 6.51
CA SER A 163 2.70 13.57 5.35
C SER A 163 1.32 12.96 5.68
N VAL A 164 1.17 12.31 6.83
CA VAL A 164 -0.09 11.70 7.25
C VAL A 164 -1.17 12.77 7.42
N THR A 165 -0.88 13.84 8.17
CA THR A 165 -1.81 14.95 8.37
C THR A 165 -2.24 15.59 7.05
N PHE A 166 -1.33 15.74 6.10
CA PHE A 166 -1.67 16.24 4.77
C PHE A 166 -2.71 15.36 4.06
N TRP A 167 -2.48 14.04 3.98
CA TRP A 167 -3.42 13.13 3.32
C TRP A 167 -4.75 13.03 4.06
N ASP A 168 -4.71 12.96 5.38
CA ASP A 168 -5.89 12.94 6.23
C ASP A 168 -6.76 14.20 6.02
N SER A 169 -6.14 15.38 5.94
CA SER A 169 -6.85 16.63 5.69
C SER A 169 -7.52 16.67 4.31
N LEU A 170 -6.83 16.21 3.26
CA LEU A 170 -7.38 16.15 1.91
C LEU A 170 -8.49 15.11 1.80
N TRP A 171 -8.28 13.97 2.46
CA TRP A 171 -9.26 12.91 2.55
C TRP A 171 -10.54 13.44 3.17
N HIS A 172 -10.51 14.09 4.33
CA HIS A 172 -11.74 14.60 4.95
C HIS A 172 -12.36 15.81 4.24
N LYS A 173 -11.60 16.51 3.37
CA LYS A 173 -12.10 17.65 2.60
C LYS A 173 -13.11 17.24 1.51
N ASP A 174 -12.65 16.52 0.49
CA ASP A 174 -13.49 16.01 -0.60
C ASP A 174 -12.71 15.00 -1.46
N LEU A 175 -13.45 14.04 -2.05
CA LEU A 175 -12.86 12.95 -2.83
C LEU A 175 -12.12 13.48 -4.08
N ARG A 176 -12.61 14.54 -4.73
CA ARG A 176 -12.03 15.05 -5.98
C ARG A 176 -10.65 15.68 -5.73
N SER A 177 -10.53 16.54 -4.72
CA SER A 177 -9.27 17.18 -4.32
C SER A 177 -8.25 16.13 -3.88
N PHE A 178 -8.69 15.13 -3.12
CA PHE A 178 -7.86 13.99 -2.72
C PHE A 178 -7.29 13.25 -3.93
N LEU A 179 -8.15 12.80 -4.86
CA LEU A 179 -7.72 12.07 -6.05
C LEU A 179 -6.79 12.90 -6.96
N LYS A 180 -7.01 14.21 -7.05
CA LYS A 180 -6.14 15.14 -7.78
C LYS A 180 -4.75 15.21 -7.15
N ALA A 181 -4.66 15.29 -5.82
CA ALA A 181 -3.38 15.32 -5.12
C ALA A 181 -2.62 13.99 -5.26
N VAL A 182 -3.32 12.86 -5.18
CA VAL A 182 -2.71 11.53 -5.40
C VAL A 182 -2.14 11.43 -6.82
N LYS A 183 -2.91 11.84 -7.84
CA LYS A 183 -2.44 11.86 -9.24
C LYS A 183 -1.23 12.79 -9.41
N LYS A 184 -1.24 13.98 -8.81
CA LYS A 184 -0.10 14.89 -8.87
C LYS A 184 1.15 14.22 -8.28
N ARG A 185 1.04 13.61 -7.10
CA ARG A 185 2.16 12.92 -6.47
C ARG A 185 2.67 11.75 -7.32
N HIS A 186 1.78 11.00 -7.96
CA HIS A 186 2.15 9.93 -8.88
C HIS A 186 3.07 10.46 -9.99
N LEU A 187 2.69 11.57 -10.63
CA LEU A 187 3.48 12.21 -11.68
C LEU A 187 4.80 12.81 -11.15
N ASP A 188 4.78 13.47 -9.99
CA ASP A 188 5.97 14.06 -9.37
C ASP A 188 7.07 13.01 -9.07
N LEU A 189 6.69 11.73 -8.95
CA LEU A 189 7.62 10.62 -8.75
C LEU A 189 8.18 10.04 -10.05
N GLY A 190 7.81 10.62 -11.19
CA GLY A 190 8.23 10.19 -12.52
C GLY A 190 7.48 8.96 -13.03
N PHE A 191 6.30 8.64 -12.48
CA PHE A 191 5.41 7.64 -13.06
C PHE A 191 4.64 8.21 -14.25
N ASP A 192 4.08 7.31 -15.06
CA ASP A 192 3.42 7.67 -16.31
C ASP A 192 2.10 8.43 -16.07
N SER A 193 1.73 9.24 -17.05
CA SER A 193 0.44 9.93 -17.11
C SER A 193 -0.66 9.13 -17.82
N ILE A 194 -0.31 8.02 -18.47
CA ILE A 194 -1.25 7.15 -19.16
C ILE A 194 -2.28 6.57 -18.19
N THR A 195 -3.56 6.62 -18.58
CA THR A 195 -4.69 6.07 -17.82
C THR A 195 -5.05 4.67 -18.32
N LEU A 196 -5.79 3.90 -17.51
CA LEU A 196 -6.31 2.59 -17.94
C LEU A 196 -7.16 2.72 -19.22
N SER A 197 -7.96 3.79 -19.32
CA SER A 197 -8.80 4.04 -20.50
C SER A 197 -7.98 4.30 -21.77
N GLN A 198 -6.91 5.10 -21.68
CA GLN A 198 -6.00 5.33 -22.81
C GLN A 198 -5.27 4.05 -23.21
N TYR A 199 -4.82 3.27 -22.22
CA TYR A 199 -4.16 2.00 -22.46
C TYR A 199 -5.06 0.99 -23.18
N ILE A 200 -6.33 0.85 -22.77
CA ILE A 200 -7.31 -0.05 -23.40
C ILE A 200 -7.47 0.24 -24.89
N PHE A 201 -7.38 1.51 -25.32
CA PHE A 201 -7.50 1.90 -26.72
C PHE A 201 -6.28 1.47 -27.56
N GLN A 202 -5.10 1.45 -26.95
CA GLN A 202 -3.82 1.20 -27.63
C GLN A 202 -3.37 -0.26 -27.54
N ALA A 203 -3.92 -1.03 -26.59
CA ALA A 203 -3.44 -2.34 -26.24
C ALA A 203 -4.04 -3.47 -27.11
N PRO A 204 -3.30 -4.56 -27.36
CA PRO A 204 -3.84 -5.79 -27.95
C PRO A 204 -5.01 -6.37 -27.14
N PRO A 205 -5.93 -7.14 -27.76
CA PRO A 205 -7.18 -7.60 -27.15
C PRO A 205 -7.03 -8.25 -25.76
N GLN A 206 -6.03 -9.12 -25.58
CA GLN A 206 -5.79 -9.81 -24.30
C GLN A 206 -5.40 -8.83 -23.18
N LYS A 207 -4.49 -7.88 -23.46
CA LYS A 207 -4.06 -6.87 -22.48
C LYS A 207 -5.17 -5.86 -22.20
N ALA A 208 -5.96 -5.53 -23.21
CA ALA A 208 -7.14 -4.68 -23.06
C ALA A 208 -8.22 -5.31 -22.18
N ALA A 209 -8.41 -6.64 -22.23
CA ALA A 209 -9.38 -7.34 -21.38
C ALA A 209 -9.05 -7.20 -19.89
N ALA A 210 -7.80 -7.47 -19.49
CA ALA A 210 -7.35 -7.30 -18.11
C ALA A 210 -7.45 -5.85 -17.64
N ALA A 211 -7.04 -4.89 -18.49
CA ALA A 211 -7.14 -3.46 -18.18
C ALA A 211 -8.59 -2.99 -18.00
N ARG A 212 -9.56 -3.56 -18.73
CA ARG A 212 -11.00 -3.27 -18.54
C ARG A 212 -11.51 -3.76 -17.18
N GLU A 213 -11.11 -4.96 -16.75
CA GLU A 213 -11.50 -5.49 -15.44
C GLU A 213 -10.94 -4.61 -14.31
N LEU A 214 -9.67 -4.22 -14.42
CA LEU A 214 -9.05 -3.28 -13.48
C LEU A 214 -9.74 -1.92 -13.45
N ARG A 215 -10.09 -1.38 -14.63
CA ARG A 215 -10.81 -0.10 -14.72
C ARG A 215 -12.16 -0.20 -14.02
N LYS A 216 -12.90 -1.30 -14.24
CA LYS A 216 -14.19 -1.53 -13.59
C LYS A 216 -14.04 -1.58 -12.07
N ALA A 217 -13.09 -2.36 -11.55
CA ALA A 217 -12.83 -2.45 -10.11
C ALA A 217 -12.53 -1.08 -9.48
N PHE A 218 -11.71 -0.27 -10.16
CA PHE A 218 -11.43 1.10 -9.72
C PHE A 218 -12.66 2.00 -9.76
N GLN A 219 -13.47 1.93 -10.83
CA GLN A 219 -14.70 2.74 -10.95
C GLN A 219 -15.72 2.38 -9.88
N ASP A 220 -15.93 1.09 -9.61
CA ASP A 220 -16.81 0.61 -8.55
C ASP A 220 -16.33 1.12 -7.18
N LEU A 221 -15.03 1.02 -6.89
CA LEU A 221 -14.45 1.57 -5.65
C LEU A 221 -14.68 3.08 -5.49
N VAL A 222 -14.41 3.86 -6.53
CA VAL A 222 -14.60 5.33 -6.49
C VAL A 222 -16.06 5.68 -6.32
N PHE A 223 -16.96 4.94 -6.98
CA PHE A 223 -18.39 5.12 -6.83
C PHE A 223 -18.85 4.83 -5.40
N ASP A 224 -18.42 3.71 -4.82
CA ASP A 224 -18.74 3.33 -3.44
C ASP A 224 -18.22 4.37 -2.44
N GLU A 225 -17.00 4.89 -2.65
CA GLU A 225 -16.45 5.93 -1.78
C GLU A 225 -17.19 7.25 -1.91
N CYS A 226 -17.58 7.61 -3.13
CA CYS A 226 -18.42 8.77 -3.36
C CYS A 226 -19.76 8.62 -2.63
N GLN A 227 -20.41 7.45 -2.76
CA GLN A 227 -21.70 7.17 -2.11
C GLN A 227 -21.62 7.26 -0.59
N ARG A 228 -20.54 6.74 0.02
CA ARG A 228 -20.33 6.80 1.47
C ARG A 228 -20.23 8.23 2.00
N ARG A 229 -19.68 9.14 1.18
CA ARG A 229 -19.34 10.52 1.60
C ARG A 229 -20.39 11.55 1.20
N THR A 230 -20.91 11.44 -0.01
CA THR A 230 -21.80 12.41 -0.64
C THR A 230 -22.84 11.69 -1.50
N PRO A 231 -23.75 10.91 -0.91
CA PRO A 231 -24.64 9.99 -1.64
C PRO A 231 -25.48 10.66 -2.74
N ASN A 232 -25.88 11.91 -2.52
CA ASN A 232 -26.72 12.68 -3.44
C ASN A 232 -25.95 13.28 -4.64
N GLN A 233 -24.63 13.10 -4.73
CA GLN A 233 -23.78 13.73 -5.75
C GLN A 233 -23.09 12.72 -6.69
N CYS A 234 -23.37 11.43 -6.54
CA CYS A 234 -22.64 10.37 -7.21
C CYS A 234 -23.48 9.73 -8.32
N VAL A 235 -23.05 9.90 -9.56
CA VAL A 235 -23.64 9.23 -10.73
C VAL A 235 -22.73 8.07 -11.12
N ARG A 236 -23.31 6.89 -11.39
CA ARG A 236 -22.54 5.74 -11.87
C ARG A 236 -21.99 6.08 -13.27
N PRO A 237 -20.67 5.99 -13.49
CA PRO A 237 -20.08 6.29 -14.79
C PRO A 237 -20.50 5.30 -15.88
#